data_AF-A0A3B1CUL2-F1
#
_entry.id   AF-A0A3B1CUL2-F1
#
_cell.length_a   1.000
_cell.length_b   1.000
_cell.length_c   1.000
_cell.angle_alpha   90.00
_cell.angle_beta   90.00
_cell.angle_gamma   90.00
#
_symmetry.space_group_name_H-M   'P 1'
#
loop_
_entity.id
_entity.type
_entity.pdbx_description
1 polymer ?
#
loop_
_entity_poly.entity_id
_entity_poly.type
_entity_poly.pdbx_seq_one_letter_code
_entity_poly.pdbx_strand_id
1 'polypeptide(L)'
;MKKVFAVAAKEVREIWRVRLFLVLAFGVPFVMFIVFGYGISLDVEHMPFAYIDQDHSQLSARLVEKFKGRYFELREELFDPAEADRLLTNGSLRAVLIIPPDFSRKIYRGNTADVQFLIDGGYPYRALTVKGYAEATMAAFNQEIMEKKLIRSGYSGQLPQPIKAETRYFFNESLQSSYALIPGLIAIVLLMNPAVLTALAITREKEFGTIYN
;
A
#
# COMPACT_ATOMS: atom_id res chain seq x y z
N MET A 1 22.19 -47.03 5.46
CA MET A 1 20.78 -46.55 5.32
C MET A 1 19.85 -46.99 6.45
N LYS A 2 19.77 -48.27 6.83
CA LYS A 2 18.83 -48.75 7.88
C LYS A 2 18.96 -48.03 9.25
N LYS A 3 20.18 -47.72 9.70
CA LYS A 3 20.43 -47.02 10.98
C LYS A 3 19.94 -45.56 10.95
N VAL A 4 20.20 -44.84 9.86
CA VAL A 4 19.75 -43.45 9.68
C VAL A 4 18.22 -43.37 9.69
N PHE A 5 17.55 -44.29 8.99
CA PHE A 5 16.10 -44.35 8.97
C PHE A 5 15.51 -44.69 10.35
N ALA A 6 16.15 -45.58 11.11
CA ALA A 6 15.73 -45.91 12.47
C ALA A 6 15.82 -44.71 13.42
N VAL A 7 16.90 -43.92 13.33
CA VAL A 7 17.06 -42.67 14.10
C VAL A 7 16.01 -41.65 13.68
N ALA A 8 15.85 -41.41 12.38
CA ALA A 8 14.83 -40.47 11.88
C ALA A 8 13.40 -40.85 12.33
N ALA A 9 13.05 -42.14 12.28
CA ALA A 9 11.75 -42.63 12.74
C ALA A 9 11.55 -42.47 14.26
N LYS A 10 12.62 -42.58 15.06
CA LYS A 10 12.58 -42.31 16.50
C LYS A 10 12.33 -40.82 16.76
N GLU A 11 13.12 -39.94 16.15
CA GLU A 11 13.01 -38.48 16.32
C GLU A 11 11.62 -37.97 15.91
N VAL A 12 11.10 -38.42 14.77
CA VAL A 12 9.74 -38.08 14.33
C VAL A 12 8.71 -38.50 15.38
N ARG A 13 8.80 -39.72 15.92
CA ARG A 13 7.85 -40.19 16.95
C ARG A 13 7.95 -39.38 18.24
N GLU A 14 9.14 -38.93 18.59
CA GLU A 14 9.39 -38.11 19.78
C GLU A 14 8.78 -36.70 19.61
N ILE A 15 9.00 -36.08 18.44
CA ILE A 15 8.36 -34.82 18.05
C ILE A 15 6.84 -34.92 18.09
N TRP A 16 6.26 -35.99 17.53
CA TRP A 16 4.81 -36.19 17.50
C TRP A 16 4.17 -36.34 18.89
N ARG A 17 4.92 -36.81 19.89
CA ARG A 17 4.43 -36.93 21.27
C ARG A 17 4.44 -35.59 22.01
N VAL A 18 5.27 -34.64 21.60
CA VAL A 18 5.39 -33.33 22.24
C VAL A 18 4.41 -32.35 21.61
N ARG A 19 3.19 -32.30 22.16
CA ARG A 19 2.11 -31.42 21.69
C ARG A 19 2.53 -29.95 21.57
N LEU A 20 3.30 -29.44 22.53
CA LEU A 20 3.78 -28.06 22.51
C LEU A 20 4.67 -27.77 21.28
N PHE A 21 5.55 -28.70 20.92
CA PHE A 21 6.43 -28.54 19.76
C PHE A 21 5.63 -28.56 18.46
N LEU A 22 4.63 -29.44 18.33
CA LEU A 22 3.72 -29.43 17.18
C LEU A 22 2.90 -28.13 17.09
N VAL A 23 2.40 -27.62 18.22
CA VAL A 23 1.67 -26.34 18.26
C VAL A 23 2.57 -25.18 17.85
N LEU A 24 3.83 -25.15 18.30
CA LEU A 24 4.77 -24.13 17.88
C LEU A 24 5.13 -24.28 16.39
N ALA A 25 5.35 -25.51 15.93
CA ALA A 25 5.78 -25.77 14.57
C ALA A 25 4.72 -25.43 13.52
N PHE A 26 3.44 -25.67 13.82
CA PHE A 26 2.34 -25.44 12.87
C PHE A 26 1.44 -24.27 13.26
N GLY A 27 1.17 -24.09 14.55
CA GLY A 27 0.28 -23.04 15.06
C GLY A 27 0.87 -21.64 14.89
N VAL A 28 2.16 -21.44 15.21
CA VAL A 28 2.80 -20.11 15.06
C VAL A 28 2.81 -19.65 13.60
N PRO A 29 3.27 -20.46 12.62
CA PRO A 29 3.16 -20.09 11.21
C PRO A 29 1.73 -19.83 10.75
N PHE A 30 0.77 -20.65 11.21
CA PHE A 30 -0.63 -20.49 10.83
C PHE A 30 -1.20 -19.15 11.31
N VAL A 31 -0.94 -18.79 12.57
CA VAL A 31 -1.32 -17.48 13.12
C VAL A 31 -0.59 -16.36 12.37
N MET A 32 0.70 -16.51 12.07
CA MET A 32 1.44 -15.54 11.26
C MET A 32 0.82 -15.36 9.87
N PHE A 33 0.37 -16.42 9.20
CA PHE A 33 -0.29 -16.31 7.91
C PHE A 33 -1.62 -15.57 8.00
N ILE A 34 -2.39 -15.76 9.07
CA ILE A 34 -3.61 -14.97 9.29
C ILE A 34 -3.25 -13.51 9.54
N VAL A 35 -2.32 -13.24 10.47
CA VAL A 35 -1.93 -11.88 10.85
C VAL A 35 -1.34 -11.12 9.65
N PHE A 36 -0.42 -11.71 8.90
CA PHE A 36 0.19 -11.05 7.75
C PHE A 36 -0.70 -11.07 6.51
N GLY A 37 -1.44 -12.15 6.27
CA GLY A 37 -2.33 -12.28 5.10
C GLY A 37 -3.50 -11.31 5.14
N TYR A 38 -4.01 -10.98 6.33
CA TYR A 38 -5.06 -9.96 6.49
C TYR A 38 -4.53 -8.60 6.93
N GLY A 39 -3.43 -8.56 7.69
CA GLY A 39 -2.90 -7.34 8.30
C GLY A 39 -1.95 -6.53 7.42
N ILE A 40 -1.38 -7.13 6.37
CA ILE A 40 -0.52 -6.42 5.41
C ILE A 40 -1.24 -6.31 4.07
N SER A 41 -1.64 -5.09 3.73
CA SER A 41 -2.03 -4.72 2.37
C SER A 41 -1.31 -3.44 1.96
N LEU A 42 -0.82 -3.44 0.73
CA LEU A 42 -0.22 -2.28 0.08
C LEU A 42 -1.22 -1.57 -0.84
N ASP A 43 -2.43 -2.12 -0.93
CA ASP A 43 -3.47 -1.60 -1.79
C ASP A 43 -3.98 -0.27 -1.23
N VAL A 44 -4.17 0.70 -2.11
CA VAL A 44 -4.74 2.01 -1.78
C VAL A 44 -6.18 1.99 -2.22
N GLU A 45 -7.07 1.46 -1.40
CA GLU A 45 -8.52 1.57 -1.62
C GLU A 45 -9.16 2.30 -0.44
N HIS A 46 -10.14 3.15 -0.73
CA HIS A 46 -10.89 3.92 0.28
C HIS A 46 -9.99 4.66 1.27
N MET A 47 -8.89 5.23 0.77
CA MET A 47 -7.93 5.89 1.65
C MET A 47 -8.52 7.21 2.17
N PRO A 48 -8.52 7.45 3.50
CA PRO A 48 -9.04 8.69 4.07
C PRO A 48 -8.27 9.90 3.54
N PHE A 49 -9.00 10.80 2.91
CA PHE A 49 -8.47 11.94 2.18
C PHE A 49 -9.29 13.20 2.51
N ALA A 50 -8.61 14.34 2.55
CA ALA A 50 -9.24 15.65 2.66
C ALA A 50 -8.60 16.64 1.68
N TYR A 51 -9.22 17.81 1.50
CA TYR A 51 -8.64 18.88 0.71
C TYR A 51 -8.77 20.23 1.41
N ILE A 52 -7.87 21.15 1.07
CA ILE A 52 -7.96 22.58 1.37
C ILE A 52 -8.06 23.28 0.02
N ASP A 53 -9.19 23.94 -0.24
CA ASP A 53 -9.38 24.74 -1.46
C ASP A 53 -9.30 26.23 -1.12
N GLN A 54 -8.18 26.89 -1.46
CA GLN A 54 -8.01 28.33 -1.23
C GLN A 54 -8.43 29.18 -2.46
N ASP A 55 -8.77 28.55 -3.59
CA ASP A 55 -9.19 29.21 -4.83
C ASP A 55 -10.71 29.32 -4.93
N HIS A 56 -11.44 28.38 -4.31
CA HIS A 56 -12.91 28.32 -4.26
C HIS A 56 -13.58 28.50 -5.62
N SER A 57 -12.99 27.95 -6.68
CA SER A 57 -13.47 28.09 -8.05
C SER A 57 -14.16 26.82 -8.56
N GLN A 58 -14.89 26.96 -9.66
CA GLN A 58 -15.42 25.79 -10.37
C GLN A 58 -14.30 24.89 -10.95
N LEU A 59 -13.09 25.41 -11.13
CA LEU A 59 -11.97 24.60 -11.61
C LEU A 59 -11.33 23.80 -10.47
N SER A 60 -11.15 24.40 -9.29
CA SER A 60 -10.63 23.71 -8.10
C SER A 60 -11.61 22.62 -7.63
N ALA A 61 -12.92 22.92 -7.58
CA ALA A 61 -13.94 21.92 -7.25
C ALA A 61 -13.91 20.71 -8.21
N ARG A 62 -13.69 20.93 -9.52
CA ARG A 62 -13.55 19.83 -10.48
C ARG A 62 -12.28 19.01 -10.28
N LEU A 63 -11.19 19.63 -9.86
CA LEU A 63 -9.96 18.91 -9.50
C LEU A 63 -10.24 17.99 -8.30
N VAL A 64 -10.90 18.50 -7.26
CA VAL A 64 -11.28 17.69 -6.09
C VAL A 64 -12.16 16.51 -6.50
N GLU A 65 -13.16 16.73 -7.35
CA GLU A 65 -14.02 15.65 -7.88
C GLU A 65 -13.23 14.57 -8.64
N LYS A 66 -12.12 14.91 -9.30
CA LYS A 66 -11.26 13.90 -9.96
C LYS A 66 -10.51 13.01 -8.96
N PHE A 67 -10.21 13.53 -7.77
CA PHE A 67 -9.62 12.74 -6.71
C PHE A 67 -10.65 11.85 -6.02
N LYS A 68 -11.93 12.25 -5.97
CA LYS A 68 -13.00 11.39 -5.44
C LYS A 68 -13.15 10.15 -6.31
N GLY A 69 -13.07 8.96 -5.69
CA GLY A 69 -13.25 7.72 -6.42
C GLY A 69 -12.83 6.50 -5.61
N ARG A 70 -12.41 5.44 -6.31
CA ARG A 70 -12.03 4.16 -5.71
C ARG A 70 -10.84 4.27 -4.73
N TYR A 71 -9.88 5.14 -5.03
CA TYR A 71 -8.62 5.20 -4.29
C TYR A 71 -8.67 6.16 -3.09
N PHE A 72 -9.38 7.28 -3.23
CA PHE A 72 -9.48 8.31 -2.19
C PHE A 72 -10.94 8.47 -1.73
N GLU A 73 -11.16 8.23 -0.45
CA GLU A 73 -12.44 8.48 0.22
C GLU A 73 -12.39 9.87 0.85
N LEU A 74 -13.12 10.82 0.26
CA LEU A 74 -13.22 12.16 0.82
C LEU A 74 -13.93 12.12 2.18
N ARG A 75 -13.24 12.58 3.22
CA ARG A 75 -13.79 12.74 4.57
C ARG A 75 -14.39 14.11 4.78
N GLU A 76 -13.61 15.15 4.53
CA GLU A 76 -14.01 16.53 4.80
C GLU A 76 -13.20 17.54 3.97
N GLU A 77 -13.73 18.76 3.89
CA GLU A 77 -12.99 19.96 3.48
C GLU A 77 -12.36 20.59 4.71
N LEU A 78 -11.08 20.90 4.62
CA LEU A 78 -10.31 21.55 5.68
C LEU A 78 -10.07 23.01 5.30
N PHE A 79 -10.00 23.88 6.31
CA PHE A 79 -9.76 25.31 6.13
C PHE A 79 -8.39 25.75 6.63
N ASP A 80 -7.80 25.01 7.57
CA ASP A 80 -6.52 25.33 8.19
C ASP A 80 -5.45 24.26 7.88
N PRO A 81 -4.30 24.63 7.29
CA PRO A 81 -3.16 23.73 7.12
C PRO A 81 -2.69 23.07 8.43
N ALA A 82 -2.81 23.75 9.58
CA ALA A 82 -2.43 23.16 10.87
C ALA A 82 -3.36 22.01 11.30
N GLU A 83 -4.63 22.05 10.88
CA GLU A 83 -5.57 20.97 11.08
C GLU A 83 -5.20 19.76 10.22
N ALA A 84 -4.81 19.99 8.96
CA ALA A 84 -4.32 18.93 8.08
C ALA A 84 -3.12 18.19 8.68
N ASP A 85 -2.13 18.92 9.22
CA ASP A 85 -0.96 18.31 9.87
C ASP A 85 -1.35 17.46 11.09
N ARG A 86 -2.28 17.94 11.91
CA ARG A 86 -2.78 17.17 13.08
C ARG A 86 -3.49 15.89 12.66
N LEU A 87 -4.36 15.96 11.65
CA LEU A 87 -5.13 14.83 11.15
C LEU A 87 -4.27 13.80 10.40
N LEU A 88 -3.20 14.25 9.73
CA LEU A 88 -2.20 13.36 9.17
C LEU A 88 -1.38 12.68 10.28
N THR A 89 -0.92 13.44 11.28
CA THR A 89 -0.09 12.93 12.37
C THR A 89 -0.82 11.90 13.24
N ASN A 90 -2.11 12.10 13.50
CA ASN A 90 -2.90 11.16 14.29
C ASN A 90 -3.45 9.97 13.47
N GLY A 91 -3.20 9.95 12.15
CA GLY A 91 -3.61 8.88 11.24
C GLY A 91 -5.09 8.88 10.84
N SER A 92 -5.85 9.93 11.17
CA SER A 92 -7.25 10.09 10.75
C SER A 92 -7.34 10.32 9.23
N LEU A 93 -6.36 11.03 8.68
CA LEU A 93 -6.15 11.21 7.25
C LEU A 93 -4.84 10.54 6.84
N ARG A 94 -4.77 10.11 5.58
CA ARG A 94 -3.54 9.54 4.98
C ARG A 94 -3.01 10.38 3.83
N ALA A 95 -3.82 11.29 3.28
CA ALA A 95 -3.37 12.30 2.35
C ALA A 95 -4.25 13.56 2.41
N VAL A 96 -3.67 14.69 2.02
CA VAL A 96 -4.36 15.98 1.91
C VAL A 96 -3.95 16.69 0.62
N LEU A 97 -4.93 17.15 -0.16
CA LEU A 97 -4.73 17.99 -1.34
C LEU A 97 -4.86 19.46 -0.97
N ILE A 98 -3.86 20.28 -1.25
CA ILE A 98 -3.89 21.72 -0.99
C ILE A 98 -3.84 22.47 -2.32
N ILE A 99 -4.93 23.18 -2.62
CA ILE A 99 -5.07 24.00 -3.81
C ILE A 99 -4.77 25.45 -3.43
N PRO A 100 -3.74 26.08 -4.03
CA PRO A 100 -3.30 27.43 -3.66
C PRO A 100 -4.32 28.49 -4.10
N PRO A 101 -4.24 29.72 -3.55
CA PRO A 101 -5.03 30.82 -4.06
C PRO A 101 -4.58 31.13 -5.50
N ASP A 102 -5.49 31.68 -6.31
CA ASP A 102 -5.28 31.99 -7.73
C ASP A 102 -5.01 30.76 -8.62
N PHE A 103 -5.27 29.54 -8.17
CA PHE A 103 -5.13 28.31 -8.96
C PHE A 103 -5.84 28.45 -10.32
N SER A 104 -7.15 28.77 -10.31
CA SER A 104 -7.91 28.93 -11.55
C SER A 104 -7.39 30.06 -12.42
N ARG A 105 -7.03 31.19 -11.81
CA ARG A 105 -6.50 32.37 -12.51
C ARG A 105 -5.19 32.03 -13.23
N LYS A 106 -4.27 31.31 -12.58
CA LYS A 106 -2.99 30.89 -13.17
C LYS A 106 -3.23 29.97 -14.38
N ILE A 107 -4.09 28.96 -14.23
CA ILE A 107 -4.41 28.03 -15.31
C ILE A 107 -5.07 28.75 -16.50
N TYR A 108 -6.03 29.65 -16.28
CA TYR A 108 -6.66 30.41 -17.36
C TYR A 108 -5.71 31.35 -18.10
N ARG A 109 -4.69 31.87 -17.41
CA ARG A 109 -3.60 32.66 -18.03
C ARG A 109 -2.58 31.80 -18.78
N GLY A 110 -2.68 30.48 -18.70
CA GLY A 110 -1.71 29.54 -19.29
C GLY A 110 -0.44 29.38 -18.45
N ASN A 111 -0.46 29.81 -17.19
CA ASN A 111 0.65 29.62 -16.26
C ASN A 111 0.46 28.31 -15.47
N THR A 112 1.57 27.76 -14.99
CA THR A 112 1.56 26.61 -14.07
C THR A 112 1.03 27.03 -12.70
N ALA A 113 0.18 26.20 -12.10
CA ALA A 113 -0.29 26.35 -10.73
C ALA A 113 0.28 25.23 -9.85
N ASP A 114 0.87 25.60 -8.71
CA ASP A 114 1.55 24.66 -7.82
C ASP A 114 0.55 24.08 -6.81
N VAL A 115 0.05 22.88 -7.10
CA VAL A 115 -0.84 22.15 -6.18
C VAL A 115 0.02 21.23 -5.31
N GLN A 116 -0.25 21.21 -4.01
CA GLN A 116 0.48 20.37 -3.06
C GLN A 116 -0.35 19.13 -2.68
N PHE A 117 0.30 17.99 -2.59
CA PHE A 117 -0.30 16.74 -2.14
C PHE A 117 0.52 16.18 -0.99
N LEU A 118 -0.01 16.30 0.23
CA LEU A 118 0.60 15.77 1.44
C LEU A 118 0.21 14.30 1.57
N ILE A 119 1.17 13.43 1.88
CA ILE A 119 0.97 11.99 2.03
C ILE A 119 1.61 11.55 3.34
N ASP A 120 0.91 10.72 4.11
CA ASP A 120 1.48 10.02 5.25
C ASP A 120 2.59 9.06 4.79
N GLY A 121 3.83 9.43 5.11
CA GLY A 121 5.04 8.68 4.79
C GLY A 121 5.40 7.58 5.81
N GLY A 122 4.59 7.34 6.85
CA GLY A 122 4.87 6.35 7.89
C GLY A 122 5.04 4.93 7.35
N TYR A 123 4.47 4.64 6.17
CA TYR A 123 4.72 3.42 5.42
C TYR A 123 5.17 3.73 3.98
N PRO A 124 6.49 3.77 3.69
CA PRO A 124 7.04 4.33 2.46
C PRO A 124 6.51 3.72 1.16
N TYR A 125 6.31 2.40 1.12
CA TYR A 125 5.84 1.73 -0.09
C TYR A 125 4.40 2.14 -0.44
N ARG A 126 3.53 2.21 0.57
CA ARG A 126 2.15 2.68 0.40
C ARG A 126 2.15 4.16 -0.01
N ALA A 127 2.99 4.99 0.60
CA ALA A 127 3.11 6.40 0.23
C ALA A 127 3.56 6.60 -1.22
N LEU A 128 4.49 5.78 -1.73
CA LEU A 128 4.91 5.80 -3.13
C LEU A 128 3.78 5.37 -4.07
N THR A 129 3.00 4.34 -3.72
CA THR A 129 1.81 3.95 -4.49
C THR A 129 0.77 5.07 -4.55
N VAL A 130 0.47 5.69 -3.40
CA VAL A 130 -0.43 6.85 -3.30
C VAL A 130 0.05 8.01 -4.18
N LYS A 131 1.35 8.32 -4.12
CA LYS A 131 1.97 9.35 -4.96
C LYS A 131 1.75 9.05 -6.45
N GLY A 132 1.97 7.80 -6.88
CA GLY A 132 1.73 7.40 -8.27
C GLY A 132 0.27 7.60 -8.71
N TYR A 133 -0.70 7.28 -7.86
CA TYR A 133 -2.12 7.57 -8.15
C TYR A 133 -2.43 9.06 -8.21
N ALA A 134 -1.88 9.87 -7.30
CA ALA A 134 -2.06 11.32 -7.34
C ALA A 134 -1.48 11.93 -8.61
N GLU A 135 -0.27 11.51 -9.02
CA GLU A 135 0.37 11.95 -10.27
C GLU A 135 -0.42 11.53 -11.51
N ALA A 136 -0.94 10.29 -11.54
CA ALA A 136 -1.80 9.82 -12.64
C ALA A 136 -3.11 10.62 -12.75
N THR A 137 -3.75 10.91 -11.62
CA THR A 137 -4.96 11.75 -11.57
C THR A 137 -4.67 13.17 -12.05
N MET A 138 -3.54 13.76 -11.61
CA MET A 138 -3.11 15.09 -12.07
C MET A 138 -2.81 15.10 -13.57
N ALA A 139 -2.14 14.08 -14.09
CA ALA A 139 -1.87 13.97 -15.54
C ALA A 139 -3.17 13.88 -16.35
N ALA A 140 -4.13 13.09 -15.90
CA ALA A 140 -5.45 12.99 -16.55
C ALA A 140 -6.21 14.33 -16.53
N PHE A 141 -6.16 15.07 -15.41
CA PHE A 141 -6.79 16.38 -15.32
C PHE A 141 -6.10 17.44 -16.20
N ASN A 142 -4.77 17.42 -16.27
CA ASN A 142 -4.00 18.29 -17.17
C ASN A 142 -4.37 18.05 -18.63
N GLN A 143 -4.52 16.78 -19.03
CA GLN A 143 -4.96 16.42 -20.38
C GLN A 143 -6.36 17.01 -20.67
N GLU A 144 -7.31 16.87 -19.74
CA GLU A 144 -8.66 17.43 -19.89
C GLU A 144 -8.65 18.97 -20.04
N ILE A 145 -7.81 19.67 -19.27
CA ILE A 145 -7.64 21.12 -19.39
C ILE A 145 -7.10 21.49 -20.78
N MET A 146 -6.09 20.76 -21.26
CA MET A 146 -5.51 21.00 -22.59
C MET A 146 -6.54 20.76 -23.70
N GLU A 147 -7.30 19.67 -23.65
CA GLU A 147 -8.37 19.37 -24.60
C GLU A 147 -9.40 20.50 -24.66
N LYS A 148 -9.90 20.97 -23.51
CA LYS A 148 -10.86 22.08 -23.43
C LYS A 148 -10.29 23.39 -23.99
N LYS A 149 -8.99 23.66 -23.79
CA LYS A 149 -8.34 24.86 -24.31
C LYS A 149 -8.25 24.83 -25.84
N LEU A 150 -7.91 23.68 -26.42
CA LEU A 150 -7.85 23.52 -27.88
C LEU A 150 -9.23 23.62 -28.54
N ILE A 151 -10.26 22.98 -27.95
CA ILE A 151 -11.64 23.08 -28.45
C ILE A 151 -12.10 24.54 -28.48
N ARG A 152 -11.76 25.33 -27.44
CA ARG A 152 -12.07 26.76 -27.38
C ARG A 152 -11.29 27.60 -28.40
N SER A 153 -10.11 27.19 -28.82
CA SER A 153 -9.33 27.88 -29.87
C SER A 153 -9.79 27.53 -31.29
N GLY A 154 -10.92 26.84 -31.45
CA GLY A 154 -11.46 26.45 -32.76
C GLY A 154 -10.86 25.16 -33.32
N TYR A 155 -10.08 24.41 -32.53
CA TYR A 155 -9.59 23.09 -32.91
C TYR A 155 -10.68 22.06 -32.66
N SER A 156 -11.23 21.48 -33.72
CA SER A 156 -12.32 20.50 -33.68
C SER A 156 -11.85 19.03 -33.66
N GLY A 157 -10.54 18.80 -33.52
CA GLY A 157 -9.95 17.46 -33.40
C GLY A 157 -9.76 17.02 -31.94
N GLN A 158 -9.66 15.71 -31.72
CA GLN A 158 -9.04 15.18 -30.49
C GLN A 158 -7.56 15.55 -30.48
N LEU A 159 -6.97 15.78 -29.30
CA LEU A 159 -5.52 15.94 -29.21
C LEU A 159 -4.86 14.70 -29.83
N PRO A 160 -3.95 14.86 -30.81
CA PRO A 160 -3.18 13.74 -31.29
C PRO A 160 -2.37 13.22 -30.09
N GLN A 161 -2.75 12.04 -29.61
CA GLN A 161 -1.89 11.21 -28.77
C GLN A 161 -1.12 10.29 -29.73
N PRO A 162 0.01 10.74 -30.30
CA PRO A 162 0.73 9.94 -31.31
C PRO A 162 1.22 8.61 -30.75
N ILE A 163 1.28 8.49 -29.41
CA ILE A 163 1.70 7.31 -28.70
C ILE A 163 0.71 7.10 -27.56
N LYS A 164 -0.03 5.98 -27.60
CA LYS A 164 -0.86 5.49 -26.51
C LYS A 164 -0.23 4.20 -25.99
N ALA A 165 0.20 4.20 -24.74
CA ALA A 165 0.68 2.97 -24.10
C ALA A 165 -0.52 2.15 -23.63
N GLU A 166 -0.69 0.94 -24.16
CA GLU A 166 -1.62 -0.04 -23.64
C GLU A 166 -0.85 -1.03 -22.76
N THR A 167 -0.80 -0.73 -21.46
CA THR A 167 -0.07 -1.57 -20.50
C THR A 167 -0.94 -2.75 -20.08
N ARG A 168 -0.39 -3.96 -20.21
CA ARG A 168 -0.98 -5.19 -19.69
C ARG A 168 -0.03 -5.87 -18.71
N TYR A 169 -0.56 -6.29 -17.57
CA TYR A 169 0.20 -7.03 -16.57
C TYR A 169 0.01 -8.54 -16.76
N PHE A 170 1.09 -9.29 -16.91
CA PHE A 170 1.04 -10.71 -17.31
C PHE A 170 0.63 -11.69 -16.20
N PHE A 171 0.62 -11.27 -14.93
CA PHE A 171 0.32 -12.17 -13.80
C PHE A 171 -0.56 -11.57 -12.69
N ASN A 172 -0.65 -10.24 -12.60
CA ASN A 172 -1.46 -9.52 -11.62
C ASN A 172 -2.19 -8.36 -12.29
N GLU A 173 -3.16 -8.70 -13.14
CA GLU A 173 -3.93 -7.72 -13.93
C GLU A 173 -4.77 -6.79 -13.06
N SER A 174 -5.23 -7.28 -11.90
CA SER A 174 -5.96 -6.48 -10.90
C SER A 174 -5.05 -5.68 -9.96
N LEU A 175 -3.71 -5.81 -10.08
CA LEU A 175 -2.70 -5.17 -9.23
C LEU A 175 -2.95 -5.34 -7.71
N GLN A 176 -3.54 -6.45 -7.31
CA GLN A 176 -3.78 -6.74 -5.89
C GLN A 176 -2.46 -7.11 -5.20
N SER A 177 -2.13 -6.39 -4.13
CA SER A 177 -0.88 -6.60 -3.39
C SER A 177 -0.77 -7.99 -2.77
N SER A 178 -1.90 -8.58 -2.38
CA SER A 178 -1.99 -9.93 -1.78
C SER A 178 -1.37 -11.01 -2.66
N TYR A 179 -1.56 -10.96 -3.99
CA TYR A 179 -0.99 -11.92 -4.94
C TYR A 179 0.53 -11.89 -5.00
N ALA A 180 1.13 -10.74 -4.70
CA ALA A 180 2.59 -10.60 -4.64
C ALA A 180 3.13 -10.94 -3.24
N LEU A 181 2.44 -10.52 -2.18
CA LEU A 181 2.95 -10.62 -0.82
C LEU A 181 2.80 -12.01 -0.21
N ILE A 182 1.67 -12.68 -0.42
CA ILE A 182 1.40 -13.99 0.22
C ILE A 182 2.50 -15.02 -0.10
N PRO A 183 2.94 -15.20 -1.36
CA PRO A 183 4.05 -16.13 -1.65
C PRO A 183 5.35 -15.77 -0.95
N GLY A 184 5.70 -14.48 -0.89
CA GLY A 184 6.91 -14.01 -0.20
C GLY A 184 6.83 -14.23 1.31
N LEU A 185 5.67 -14.01 1.91
CA LEU A 185 5.42 -14.25 3.33
C LEU A 185 5.55 -15.74 3.67
N ILE A 186 5.06 -16.64 2.81
CA ILE A 186 5.26 -18.08 2.99
C ILE A 186 6.75 -18.42 3.04
N ALA A 187 7.56 -17.89 2.12
CA ALA A 187 9.00 -18.13 2.11
C ALA A 187 9.67 -17.62 3.39
N ILE A 188 9.34 -16.41 3.84
CA ILE A 188 9.92 -15.80 5.05
C ILE A 188 9.52 -16.58 6.31
N VAL A 189 8.25 -16.92 6.46
CA VAL A 189 7.74 -17.69 7.61
C VAL A 189 8.39 -19.07 7.66
N LEU A 190 8.48 -19.77 6.52
CA LEU A 190 9.15 -21.06 6.44
C LEU A 190 10.65 -20.99 6.69
N LEU A 191 11.29 -19.86 6.37
CA LEU A 191 12.72 -19.65 6.65
C LEU A 191 12.99 -19.38 8.14
N MET A 192 12.15 -18.57 8.79
CA MET A 192 12.37 -18.15 10.18
C MET A 192 11.91 -19.20 11.20
N ASN A 193 10.83 -19.93 10.91
CA ASN A 193 10.22 -20.85 11.88
C ASN A 193 11.17 -21.98 12.33
N PRO A 194 11.95 -22.64 11.45
CA PRO A 194 12.90 -23.67 11.88
C PRO A 194 13.97 -23.13 12.84
N ALA A 195 14.44 -21.90 12.64
CA ALA A 195 15.45 -21.29 13.52
C ALA A 195 14.88 -21.08 14.94
N VAL A 196 13.64 -20.57 15.05
CA VAL A 196 12.95 -20.39 16.32
C VAL A 196 12.69 -21.73 17.01
N LEU A 197 12.21 -22.74 16.28
CA LEU A 197 11.98 -24.07 16.82
C LEU A 197 13.26 -24.73 17.31
N THR A 198 14.37 -24.57 16.58
CA THR A 198 15.67 -25.12 16.97
C THR A 198 16.18 -24.46 18.25
N ALA A 199 16.10 -23.13 18.36
CA ALA A 199 16.48 -22.42 19.58
C ALA A 199 15.67 -22.89 20.79
N LEU A 200 14.34 -23.04 20.63
CA LEU A 200 13.46 -23.53 21.70
C LEU A 200 13.74 -25.00 22.05
N ALA A 201 14.05 -25.85 21.07
CA ALA A 201 14.41 -27.25 21.31
C ALA A 201 15.69 -27.35 22.16
N ILE A 202 16.74 -26.59 21.81
CA ILE A 202 18.00 -26.58 22.54
C ILE A 202 17.81 -26.06 23.98
N THR A 203 17.10 -24.94 24.15
CA THR A 203 16.83 -24.41 25.49
C THR A 203 16.04 -25.40 26.34
N ARG A 204 15.02 -26.04 25.76
CA ARG A 204 14.26 -27.09 26.43
C ARG A 204 15.15 -28.25 26.86
N GLU A 205 15.98 -28.79 25.99
CA GLU A 205 16.90 -29.89 26.34
C GLU A 205 17.89 -29.49 27.44
N LYS A 206 18.33 -28.23 27.46
CA LYS A 206 19.15 -27.67 28.53
C LYS A 206 18.41 -27.63 29.86
N GLU A 207 17.14 -27.20 29.87
CA GLU A 207 16.30 -27.14 31.08
C GLU A 207 15.97 -28.52 31.66
N PHE A 208 15.75 -29.52 30.80
CA PHE A 208 15.50 -30.90 31.22
C PHE A 208 16.79 -31.68 31.55
N GLY A 209 17.97 -31.09 31.37
CA GLY A 209 19.25 -31.67 31.74
C GLY A 209 19.76 -32.79 30.82
N THR A 210 19.12 -33.02 29.68
CA THR A 210 19.46 -34.10 28.74
C THR A 210 20.69 -33.83 27.86
N ILE A 211 21.23 -32.60 27.84
CA ILE A 211 22.43 -32.24 27.05
C ILE A 211 23.75 -32.72 27.68
N TYR A 212 23.78 -32.86 29.02
CA TYR A 212 25.02 -33.10 29.78
C TYR A 212 25.25 -34.57 30.18
N ASN A 213 24.34 -35.48 29.80
CA ASN A 213 24.37 -36.92 30.13
C ASN A 213 24.54 -37.74 28.84
#